data_AF-J4KR15-F1
#
_entry.id   AF-J4KR15-F1
#
_cell.length_a   1.000
_cell.length_b   1.000
_cell.length_c   1.000
_cell.angle_alpha   90.00
_cell.angle_beta   90.00
_cell.angle_gamma   90.00
#
_symmetry.space_group_name_H-M   'P 1'
#
loop_
_entity.id
_entity.type
_entity.pdbx_description
1 polymer ?
#
loop_
_entity_poly.entity_id
_entity_poly.type
_entity_poly.pdbx_seq_one_letter_code
_entity_poly.pdbx_strand_id
1 'polypeptide(L)'
;MVKAWSWAAAALACAIIPTHGAVVPNNNLALEAETETRPFRFDIPDGDLSGLEYYTSLQKRQEALPLPSVLYRGSGSSPEEVKARGGFVPRQEGGPLTNETFGLESHHWGRSRTAYSSTTRSFGVALGYSVRDRDAGWIYKIHPTPNMIDMNGSGFRLHFRSEEEFSALGGIRYDQIEAWMPMSKSDLKEELTRAHVWEFHDFEKFSAKYPGKNWTVNPDYDHKYDSLTASPGQPQLAGDTANLAKYSNKTLEEYAIEFMQKNGAAVGWDGKFPLSSLKTPVEQTPPSMAELCAKGPDGKVKYGKDEDDCLNMYAQCLFEGLTDTRDATIKCMETMSLAPAH
;
A
#
# COMPACT_ATOMS: atom_id res chain seq x y z
N MET A 1 -26.02 -9.56 57.06
CA MET A 1 -27.28 -9.88 57.76
C MET A 1 -28.39 -9.04 57.14
N VAL A 2 -29.47 -9.69 56.65
CA VAL A 2 -30.90 -9.27 56.72
C VAL A 2 -31.21 -7.82 56.24
N LYS A 3 -32.05 -7.50 55.24
CA LYS A 3 -33.27 -8.12 54.68
C LYS A 3 -33.62 -7.42 53.34
N ALA A 4 -34.31 -8.16 52.48
CA ALA A 4 -35.05 -7.69 51.30
C ALA A 4 -36.25 -6.80 51.69
N TRP A 5 -36.85 -6.12 50.69
CA TRP A 5 -38.30 -5.96 50.53
C TRP A 5 -38.64 -5.76 49.03
N SER A 6 -39.68 -6.46 48.61
CA SER A 6 -40.24 -6.58 47.26
C SER A 6 -41.75 -6.33 47.36
N TRP A 7 -42.37 -5.55 46.48
CA TRP A 7 -43.79 -5.58 46.06
C TRP A 7 -43.90 -4.60 44.86
N ALA A 8 -44.78 -4.67 43.87
CA ALA A 8 -45.61 -5.68 43.21
C ALA A 8 -46.26 -4.95 42.01
N ALA A 9 -46.73 -5.70 41.01
CA ALA A 9 -47.27 -5.22 39.74
C ALA A 9 -48.67 -4.56 39.84
N ALA A 10 -49.02 -3.76 38.82
CA ALA A 10 -50.41 -3.59 38.36
C ALA A 10 -50.43 -3.25 36.86
N ALA A 11 -51.15 -4.08 36.10
CA ALA A 11 -51.49 -3.88 34.70
C ALA A 11 -52.84 -3.17 34.59
N LEU A 12 -53.05 -2.36 33.54
CA LEU A 12 -54.38 -2.13 32.98
C LEU A 12 -54.27 -1.77 31.49
N ALA A 13 -55.20 -2.31 30.70
CA ALA A 13 -55.22 -2.34 29.25
C ALA A 13 -56.23 -1.36 28.64
N CYS A 14 -56.13 -1.24 27.30
CA CYS A 14 -57.12 -0.81 26.31
C CYS A 14 -57.44 0.69 26.15
N ALA A 15 -57.16 1.25 24.97
CA ALA A 15 -58.14 1.34 23.88
C ALA A 15 -57.52 1.92 22.59
N ILE A 16 -57.84 1.29 21.46
CA ILE A 16 -57.67 1.72 20.06
C ILE A 16 -58.89 2.61 19.71
N ILE A 17 -58.77 3.70 18.91
CA ILE A 17 -59.42 3.95 17.59
C ILE A 17 -58.82 5.23 16.90
N PRO A 18 -59.11 5.59 15.62
CA PRO A 18 -58.08 5.93 14.63
C PRO A 18 -58.22 7.35 14.03
N THR A 19 -57.18 7.87 13.37
CA THR A 19 -57.37 9.01 12.45
C THR A 19 -56.43 8.94 11.25
N HIS A 20 -57.04 8.66 10.10
CA HIS A 20 -56.98 9.36 8.81
C HIS A 20 -55.67 10.04 8.39
N GLY A 21 -55.30 9.72 7.15
CA GLY A 21 -54.09 10.19 6.51
C GLY A 21 -54.09 11.68 6.17
N ALA A 22 -52.86 12.20 6.14
CA ALA A 22 -52.47 13.34 5.35
C ALA A 22 -51.14 12.99 4.69
N VAL A 23 -51.16 12.88 3.37
CA VAL A 23 -49.99 12.82 2.51
C VAL A 23 -49.31 14.18 2.58
N VAL A 24 -48.05 14.21 3.01
CA VAL A 24 -47.16 15.37 2.86
C VAL A 24 -45.98 14.90 2.01
N PRO A 25 -45.63 15.60 0.91
CA PRO A 25 -44.64 15.15 -0.04
C PRO A 25 -43.22 15.23 0.55
N ASN A 26 -42.50 14.10 0.47
CA ASN A 26 -41.06 14.03 0.67
C ASN A 26 -40.35 14.78 -0.47
N ASN A 27 -40.04 16.05 -0.25
CA ASN A 27 -38.97 16.74 -0.96
C ASN A 27 -37.75 16.82 -0.05
N ASN A 28 -37.13 15.66 0.20
CA ASN A 28 -35.72 15.60 0.53
C ASN A 28 -35.02 15.01 -0.69
N LEU A 29 -34.70 15.88 -1.64
CA LEU A 29 -33.54 15.72 -2.51
C LEU A 29 -32.31 15.70 -1.60
N ALA A 30 -32.06 14.54 -0.97
CA ALA A 30 -30.72 14.19 -0.60
C ALA A 30 -29.97 14.07 -1.93
N LEU A 31 -29.18 15.10 -2.24
CA LEU A 31 -28.05 14.95 -3.13
C LEU A 31 -27.19 13.85 -2.50
N GLU A 32 -27.40 12.61 -2.93
CA GLU A 32 -26.40 11.57 -2.79
C GLU A 32 -25.22 12.08 -3.63
N ALA A 33 -24.29 12.74 -2.94
CA ALA A 33 -22.95 12.89 -3.45
C ALA A 33 -22.42 11.46 -3.56
N GLU A 34 -22.62 10.85 -4.72
CA GLU A 34 -21.80 9.75 -5.20
C GLU A 34 -20.36 10.27 -5.21
N THR A 35 -19.68 10.18 -4.06
CA THR A 35 -18.24 10.06 -4.05
C THR A 35 -17.94 8.69 -4.61
N GLU A 36 -18.08 8.59 -5.93
CA GLU A 36 -17.57 7.50 -6.73
C GLU A 36 -16.06 7.52 -6.51
N THR A 37 -15.60 6.77 -5.50
CA THR A 37 -14.20 6.53 -5.24
C THR A 37 -13.68 5.76 -6.44
N ARG A 38 -13.22 6.50 -7.45
CA ARG A 38 -12.57 5.94 -8.63
C ARG A 38 -11.52 4.95 -8.14
N PRO A 39 -11.52 3.70 -8.61
CA PRO A 39 -10.48 2.75 -8.23
C PRO A 39 -9.12 3.39 -8.52
N PHE A 40 -8.22 3.33 -7.54
CA PHE A 40 -6.87 3.87 -7.57
C PHE A 40 -6.15 3.37 -8.84
N ARG A 41 -6.05 4.20 -9.89
CA ARG A 41 -5.74 3.76 -11.26
C ARG A 41 -4.41 4.31 -11.78
N PHE A 42 -3.83 3.57 -12.74
CA PHE A 42 -2.99 4.11 -13.79
C PHE A 42 -3.78 5.04 -14.71
N ASP A 43 -3.74 6.35 -14.47
CA ASP A 43 -4.16 7.38 -15.43
C ASP A 43 -3.04 7.65 -16.45
N ILE A 44 -2.49 6.58 -17.04
CA ILE A 44 -1.52 6.67 -18.12
C ILE A 44 -2.30 6.72 -19.44
N PRO A 45 -2.05 7.71 -20.34
CA PRO A 45 -2.71 7.75 -21.63
C PRO A 45 -2.58 6.44 -22.41
N ASP A 46 -3.68 6.01 -23.02
CA ASP A 46 -3.63 4.93 -24.00
C ASP A 46 -2.81 5.43 -25.20
N GLY A 47 -1.60 4.88 -25.38
CA GLY A 47 -0.77 5.09 -26.57
C GLY A 47 -1.29 4.27 -27.76
N ASP A 48 -0.54 4.19 -28.86
CA ASP A 48 -0.86 3.25 -29.94
C ASP A 48 -0.78 1.79 -29.42
N LEU A 49 -1.92 1.11 -29.41
CA LEU A 49 -2.08 -0.26 -28.90
C LEU A 49 -2.00 -1.31 -30.03
N SER A 50 -1.52 -0.96 -31.22
CA SER A 50 -1.38 -1.89 -32.37
C SER A 50 -0.56 -3.16 -32.06
N GLY A 51 0.29 -3.16 -31.01
CA GLY A 51 1.01 -4.34 -30.51
C GLY A 51 0.24 -5.23 -29.51
N LEU A 52 -0.99 -4.86 -29.12
CA LEU A 52 -1.77 -5.51 -28.05
C LEU A 52 -2.31 -6.90 -28.44
N GLU A 53 -2.51 -7.17 -29.73
CA GLU A 53 -2.98 -8.47 -30.22
C GLU A 53 -1.97 -9.60 -29.92
N TYR A 54 -0.68 -9.33 -30.09
CA TYR A 54 0.39 -10.28 -29.76
C TYR A 54 0.44 -10.54 -28.25
N TYR A 55 0.28 -9.52 -27.42
CA TYR A 55 0.34 -9.64 -25.97
C TYR A 55 -0.91 -10.31 -25.35
N THR A 56 -2.11 -10.06 -25.91
CA THR A 56 -3.34 -10.78 -25.51
C THR A 56 -3.20 -12.29 -25.76
N SER A 57 -2.43 -12.69 -26.79
CA SER A 57 -2.07 -14.09 -27.04
C SER A 57 -1.05 -14.66 -26.03
N LEU A 58 -0.24 -13.81 -25.38
CA LEU A 58 0.71 -14.19 -24.32
C LEU A 58 0.01 -14.29 -22.96
N GLN A 59 -0.93 -13.39 -22.64
CA GLN A 59 -1.78 -13.51 -21.45
C GLN A 59 -2.63 -14.79 -21.44
N LYS A 60 -3.05 -15.28 -22.61
CA LYS A 60 -3.71 -16.59 -22.74
C LYS A 60 -2.77 -17.78 -22.53
N ARG A 61 -1.44 -17.59 -22.63
CA ARG A 61 -0.40 -18.62 -22.38
C ARG A 61 0.20 -18.54 -20.97
N GLN A 62 -0.22 -17.56 -20.18
CA GLN A 62 0.35 -17.21 -18.88
C GLN A 62 0.13 -18.28 -17.80
N GLU A 63 -0.91 -19.10 -17.93
CA GLU A 63 -1.19 -20.25 -17.03
C GLU A 63 -0.10 -21.33 -17.08
N ALA A 64 0.83 -21.27 -18.05
CA ALA A 64 1.92 -22.23 -18.23
C ALA A 64 3.32 -21.60 -18.15
N LEU A 65 3.46 -20.31 -17.81
CA LEU A 65 4.79 -19.72 -17.65
C LEU A 65 5.44 -20.24 -16.37
N PRO A 66 6.76 -20.51 -16.39
CA PRO A 66 7.47 -20.81 -15.16
C PRO A 66 7.32 -19.65 -14.17
N LEU A 67 7.45 -19.97 -12.88
CA LEU A 67 7.53 -18.94 -11.85
C LEU A 67 8.73 -18.02 -12.14
N PRO A 68 8.60 -16.72 -11.85
CA PRO A 68 9.64 -15.77 -12.21
C PRO A 68 10.88 -16.02 -11.34
N SER A 69 12.07 -15.77 -11.88
CA SER A 69 13.33 -15.73 -11.11
C SER A 69 13.62 -14.35 -10.52
N VAL A 70 12.88 -13.32 -10.95
CA VAL A 70 12.99 -11.93 -10.50
C VAL A 70 11.61 -11.32 -10.47
N LEU A 71 11.34 -10.54 -9.43
CA LEU A 71 10.17 -9.67 -9.34
C LEU A 71 10.61 -8.21 -9.23
N TYR A 72 9.72 -7.30 -9.61
CA TYR A 72 9.95 -5.87 -9.61
C TYR A 72 8.91 -5.14 -8.76
N ARG A 73 9.30 -4.00 -8.19
CA ARG A 73 8.37 -3.08 -7.52
C ARG A 73 8.73 -1.64 -7.81
N GLY A 74 7.79 -0.89 -8.36
CA GLY A 74 7.87 0.57 -8.42
C GLY A 74 7.49 1.18 -7.08
N SER A 75 8.27 2.14 -6.59
CA SER A 75 7.98 2.84 -5.34
C SER A 75 8.48 4.27 -5.36
N GLY A 76 7.79 5.14 -4.62
CA GLY A 76 8.26 6.48 -4.31
C GLY A 76 9.14 6.54 -3.08
N SER A 77 9.41 5.40 -2.42
CA SER A 77 10.30 5.36 -1.27
C SER A 77 11.74 5.09 -1.68
N SER A 78 12.68 5.79 -1.05
CA SER A 78 14.11 5.63 -1.30
C SER A 78 14.65 4.32 -0.70
N PRO A 79 15.78 3.81 -1.19
CA PRO A 79 16.41 2.61 -0.64
C PRO A 79 16.70 2.73 0.86
N GLU A 80 17.08 3.92 1.32
CA GLU A 80 17.35 4.23 2.72
C GLU A 80 16.07 4.14 3.57
N GLU A 81 14.93 4.66 3.07
CA GLU A 81 13.64 4.56 3.75
C GLU A 81 13.12 3.13 3.79
N VAL A 82 13.31 2.36 2.71
CA VAL A 82 12.95 0.94 2.67
C VAL A 82 13.84 0.16 3.63
N LYS A 83 15.15 0.45 3.68
CA LYS A 83 16.09 -0.14 4.66
C LYS A 83 15.71 0.19 6.10
N ALA A 84 15.37 1.43 6.39
CA ALA A 84 14.99 1.88 7.73
C ALA A 84 13.74 1.13 8.25
N ARG A 85 12.83 0.77 7.36
CA ARG A 85 11.64 -0.05 7.64
C ARG A 85 11.91 -1.55 7.64
N GLY A 86 13.13 -1.97 7.38
CA GLY A 86 13.50 -3.39 7.23
C GLY A 86 12.95 -4.03 5.96
N GLY A 87 12.38 -3.26 5.02
CA GLY A 87 11.78 -3.72 3.78
C GLY A 87 10.48 -3.01 3.40
N PHE A 88 9.66 -3.64 2.55
CA PHE A 88 8.32 -3.18 2.21
C PHE A 88 7.28 -3.76 3.16
N VAL A 89 6.68 -2.86 3.94
CA VAL A 89 5.60 -3.16 4.89
C VAL A 89 4.26 -3.18 4.14
N PRO A 90 3.38 -4.18 4.39
CA PRO A 90 2.00 -4.13 3.92
C PRO A 90 1.28 -2.86 4.37
N ARG A 91 0.26 -2.43 3.63
CA ARG A 91 -0.51 -1.22 3.99
C ARG A 91 -1.17 -1.40 5.36
N GLN A 92 -0.94 -0.45 6.27
CA GLN A 92 -1.43 -0.50 7.65
C GLN A 92 -2.65 0.40 7.91
N GLU A 93 -2.97 1.31 6.99
CA GLU A 93 -4.15 2.19 7.07
C GLU A 93 -5.46 1.39 7.00
N GLY A 94 -6.47 1.77 7.80
CA GLY A 94 -7.81 1.19 7.71
C GLY A 94 -8.30 0.40 8.94
N GLY A 95 -7.68 0.57 10.11
CA GLY A 95 -8.13 -0.06 11.36
C GLY A 95 -7.41 -1.39 11.68
N PRO A 96 -7.91 -2.23 12.60
CA PRO A 96 -7.28 -3.50 12.98
C PRO A 96 -7.26 -4.52 11.82
N LEU A 97 -6.44 -5.57 11.93
CA LEU A 97 -6.52 -6.70 11.00
C LEU A 97 -7.89 -7.36 11.14
N THR A 98 -8.56 -7.58 10.01
CA THR A 98 -9.81 -8.35 9.94
C THR A 98 -9.59 -9.54 9.02
N ASN A 99 -10.56 -10.46 8.98
CA ASN A 99 -10.49 -11.59 8.05
C ASN A 99 -10.32 -11.12 6.58
N GLU A 100 -10.94 -9.99 6.20
CA GLU A 100 -10.84 -9.44 4.86
C GLU A 100 -9.42 -8.95 4.52
N THR A 101 -8.64 -8.50 5.51
CA THR A 101 -7.25 -8.06 5.34
C THR A 101 -6.35 -9.13 4.72
N PHE A 102 -6.74 -10.40 4.82
CA PHE A 102 -6.03 -11.56 4.28
C PHE A 102 -6.54 -12.00 2.90
N GLY A 103 -7.57 -11.36 2.35
CA GLY A 103 -8.10 -11.66 1.01
C GLY A 103 -7.31 -10.99 -0.11
N LEU A 104 -6.88 -11.77 -1.09
CA LEU A 104 -6.18 -11.28 -2.29
C LEU A 104 -7.06 -10.34 -3.12
N GLU A 105 -8.37 -10.56 -3.18
CA GLU A 105 -9.30 -9.66 -3.87
C GLU A 105 -9.37 -8.28 -3.20
N SER A 106 -9.48 -8.23 -1.86
CA SER A 106 -9.51 -6.95 -1.14
C SER A 106 -8.20 -6.17 -1.35
N HIS A 107 -7.07 -6.88 -1.32
CA HIS A 107 -5.76 -6.33 -1.67
C HIS A 107 -5.69 -5.84 -3.13
N HIS A 108 -6.16 -6.63 -4.09
CA HIS A 108 -6.21 -6.30 -5.53
C HIS A 108 -6.95 -4.99 -5.80
N TRP A 109 -7.98 -4.70 -5.01
CA TRP A 109 -8.76 -3.48 -5.13
C TRP A 109 -8.12 -2.27 -4.44
N GLY A 110 -7.16 -2.47 -3.54
CA GLY A 110 -6.47 -1.40 -2.81
C GLY A 110 -7.39 -0.56 -1.92
N ARG A 111 -8.55 -1.10 -1.51
CA ARG A 111 -9.61 -0.35 -0.81
C ARG A 111 -9.42 -0.23 0.70
N SER A 112 -8.58 -1.08 1.29
CA SER A 112 -8.51 -1.25 2.74
C SER A 112 -7.10 -1.67 3.19
N ARG A 113 -6.95 -1.87 4.51
CA ARG A 113 -5.78 -2.51 5.11
C ARG A 113 -5.58 -3.89 4.51
N THR A 114 -4.34 -4.23 4.16
CA THR A 114 -3.98 -5.51 3.54
C THR A 114 -2.76 -6.12 4.23
N ALA A 115 -2.70 -7.45 4.31
CA ALA A 115 -1.54 -8.20 4.78
C ALA A 115 -0.47 -8.40 3.69
N TYR A 116 -0.68 -7.90 2.48
CA TYR A 116 0.19 -8.12 1.32
C TYR A 116 1.00 -6.90 0.91
N SER A 117 2.14 -7.14 0.27
CA SER A 117 2.91 -6.14 -0.47
C SER A 117 3.05 -6.56 -1.93
N SER A 118 2.62 -5.68 -2.84
CA SER A 118 2.61 -5.96 -4.29
C SER A 118 4.00 -5.96 -4.92
N THR A 119 4.22 -6.90 -5.81
CA THR A 119 5.31 -6.93 -6.78
C THR A 119 4.76 -7.36 -8.14
N THR A 120 5.54 -7.23 -9.20
CA THR A 120 5.15 -7.62 -10.55
C THR A 120 6.31 -8.33 -11.23
N ARG A 121 6.04 -9.26 -12.14
CA ARG A 121 7.08 -9.78 -13.05
C ARG A 121 7.37 -8.84 -14.23
N SER A 122 6.48 -7.88 -14.50
CA SER A 122 6.64 -6.92 -15.58
C SER A 122 7.46 -5.73 -15.13
N PHE A 123 8.64 -5.55 -15.72
CA PHE A 123 9.48 -4.37 -15.46
C PHE A 123 8.74 -3.08 -15.81
N GLY A 124 7.98 -3.07 -16.91
CA GLY A 124 7.22 -1.90 -17.38
C GLY A 124 6.13 -1.48 -16.39
N VAL A 125 5.48 -2.43 -15.71
CA VAL A 125 4.50 -2.13 -14.65
C VAL A 125 5.20 -1.47 -13.47
N ALA A 126 6.35 -2.00 -13.05
CA ALA A 126 7.15 -1.40 -11.97
C ALA A 126 7.68 0.00 -12.35
N LEU A 127 8.11 0.19 -13.61
CA LEU A 127 8.48 1.51 -14.14
C LEU A 127 7.31 2.48 -14.02
N GLY A 128 6.12 2.10 -14.46
CA GLY A 128 4.90 2.90 -14.30
C GLY A 128 4.67 3.34 -12.86
N TYR A 129 4.67 2.40 -11.91
CA TYR A 129 4.45 2.72 -10.49
C TYR A 129 5.56 3.56 -9.85
N SER A 130 6.78 3.56 -10.40
CA SER A 130 7.87 4.38 -9.88
C SER A 130 7.63 5.88 -10.08
N VAL A 131 7.04 6.28 -11.22
CA VAL A 131 6.90 7.69 -11.65
C VAL A 131 5.47 8.16 -11.92
N ARG A 132 4.45 7.33 -11.71
CA ARG A 132 3.04 7.67 -12.05
C ARG A 132 2.59 9.01 -11.44
N ASP A 133 2.68 9.12 -10.12
CA ASP A 133 2.12 10.23 -9.34
C ASP A 133 3.21 11.15 -8.77
N ARG A 134 4.41 11.10 -9.35
CA ARG A 134 5.60 11.82 -8.84
C ARG A 134 6.66 11.99 -9.91
N ASP A 135 7.55 12.97 -9.74
CA ASP A 135 8.60 13.25 -10.73
C ASP A 135 9.75 12.24 -10.68
N ALA A 136 9.97 11.60 -9.53
CA ALA A 136 11.00 10.61 -9.34
C ALA A 136 10.58 9.50 -8.35
N GLY A 137 11.17 8.34 -8.52
CA GLY A 137 11.00 7.17 -7.68
C GLY A 137 12.08 6.13 -7.96
N TRP A 138 11.79 4.90 -7.56
CA TRP A 138 12.72 3.78 -7.66
C TRP A 138 12.00 2.54 -8.17
N ILE A 139 12.72 1.78 -8.99
CA ILE A 139 12.36 0.41 -9.32
C ILE A 139 13.25 -0.49 -8.48
N TYR A 140 12.66 -1.44 -7.77
CA TYR A 140 13.36 -2.44 -6.98
C TYR A 140 13.34 -3.77 -7.71
N LYS A 141 14.50 -4.42 -7.78
CA LYS A 141 14.68 -5.81 -8.22
C LYS A 141 14.68 -6.69 -6.98
N ILE A 142 13.75 -7.63 -6.89
CA ILE A 142 13.45 -8.39 -5.69
C ILE A 142 13.53 -9.87 -6.02
N HIS A 143 14.25 -10.63 -5.18
CA HIS A 143 14.31 -12.08 -5.33
C HIS A 143 12.98 -12.73 -4.87
N PRO A 144 12.37 -13.59 -5.70
CA PRO A 144 11.12 -14.26 -5.34
C PRO A 144 11.29 -15.24 -4.19
N THR A 145 10.36 -15.24 -3.24
CA THR A 145 10.36 -16.17 -2.10
C THR A 145 8.99 -16.83 -1.92
N PRO A 146 8.90 -17.96 -1.19
CA PRO A 146 7.66 -18.74 -1.14
C PRO A 146 6.46 -18.00 -0.52
N ASN A 147 6.66 -16.90 0.22
CA ASN A 147 5.55 -16.07 0.72
C ASN A 147 4.90 -15.17 -0.36
N MET A 148 5.44 -15.14 -1.59
CA MET A 148 4.92 -14.35 -2.71
C MET A 148 3.97 -15.19 -3.57
N ILE A 149 2.72 -14.78 -3.71
CA ILE A 149 1.64 -15.55 -4.34
C ILE A 149 1.33 -14.98 -5.72
N ASP A 150 1.29 -15.84 -6.74
CA ASP A 150 0.78 -15.50 -8.07
C ASP A 150 -0.73 -15.19 -8.02
N MET A 151 -1.09 -13.92 -8.27
CA MET A 151 -2.50 -13.52 -8.25
C MET A 151 -3.27 -14.05 -9.47
N ASN A 152 -2.64 -14.14 -10.64
CA ASN A 152 -3.28 -14.70 -11.84
C ASN A 152 -3.67 -16.16 -11.64
N GLY A 153 -2.84 -16.92 -10.92
CA GLY A 153 -3.12 -18.32 -10.56
C GLY A 153 -4.10 -18.51 -9.40
N SER A 154 -4.56 -17.44 -8.75
CA SER A 154 -5.37 -17.52 -7.52
C SER A 154 -6.88 -17.66 -7.77
N GLY A 155 -7.32 -17.83 -9.01
CA GLY A 155 -8.67 -18.30 -9.30
C GLY A 155 -9.81 -17.34 -9.00
N PHE A 156 -9.56 -16.03 -9.04
CA PHE A 156 -10.59 -14.99 -8.95
C PHE A 156 -10.48 -13.98 -10.10
N ARG A 157 -11.50 -13.14 -10.28
CA ARG A 157 -11.56 -12.20 -11.40
C ARG A 157 -10.66 -11.00 -11.15
N LEU A 158 -9.48 -11.02 -11.76
CA LEU A 158 -8.58 -9.87 -11.75
C LEU A 158 -9.05 -8.77 -12.69
N HIS A 159 -9.09 -7.56 -12.14
CA HIS A 159 -9.37 -6.34 -12.91
C HIS A 159 -8.11 -5.80 -13.58
N PHE A 160 -6.95 -6.08 -13.00
CA PHE A 160 -5.65 -5.61 -13.47
C PHE A 160 -4.73 -6.80 -13.81
N ARG A 161 -5.25 -7.78 -14.56
CA ARG A 161 -4.50 -8.99 -14.96
C ARG A 161 -3.15 -8.66 -15.65
N SER A 162 -3.09 -7.51 -16.31
CA SER A 162 -1.89 -6.95 -16.95
C SER A 162 -0.75 -6.60 -16.01
N GLU A 163 -1.03 -6.44 -14.72
CA GLU A 163 -0.01 -6.11 -13.73
C GLU A 163 0.82 -7.34 -13.35
N GLU A 164 0.35 -8.55 -13.66
CA GLU A 164 1.06 -9.81 -13.40
C GLU A 164 1.61 -9.85 -11.98
N GLU A 165 0.71 -9.53 -11.04
CA GLU A 165 1.07 -9.27 -9.66
C GLU A 165 1.45 -10.56 -8.91
N PHE A 166 2.55 -10.47 -8.16
CA PHE A 166 2.90 -11.40 -7.11
C PHE A 166 2.80 -10.69 -5.76
N SER A 167 1.91 -11.18 -4.90
CA SER A 167 1.60 -10.57 -3.62
C SER A 167 2.36 -11.23 -2.48
N ALA A 168 3.25 -10.49 -1.82
CA ALA A 168 4.04 -10.98 -0.70
C ALA A 168 3.24 -10.90 0.60
N LEU A 169 2.77 -12.05 1.12
CA LEU A 169 2.05 -12.12 2.37
C LEU A 169 3.01 -11.82 3.55
N GLY A 170 2.62 -10.87 4.39
CA GLY A 170 3.41 -10.36 5.52
C GLY A 170 4.43 -9.29 5.16
N GLY A 171 4.65 -9.00 3.88
CA GLY A 171 5.61 -8.01 3.39
C GLY A 171 6.86 -8.61 2.75
N ILE A 172 7.81 -7.74 2.44
CA ILE A 172 9.07 -8.08 1.75
C ILE A 172 10.21 -7.52 2.58
N ARG A 173 11.19 -8.34 2.94
CA ARG A 173 12.37 -7.90 3.70
C ARG A 173 13.35 -7.15 2.83
N TYR A 174 14.12 -6.25 3.44
CA TYR A 174 15.18 -5.51 2.76
C TYR A 174 16.28 -6.42 2.20
N ASP A 175 16.62 -7.49 2.93
CA ASP A 175 17.63 -8.47 2.50
C ASP A 175 17.18 -9.33 1.29
N GLN A 176 15.89 -9.28 0.89
CA GLN A 176 15.38 -9.92 -0.33
C GLN A 176 15.55 -9.04 -1.58
N ILE A 177 15.88 -7.77 -1.41
CA ILE A 177 16.04 -6.81 -2.52
C ILE A 177 17.44 -7.01 -3.09
N GLU A 178 17.54 -7.42 -4.34
CA GLU A 178 18.83 -7.62 -5.03
C GLU A 178 19.47 -6.29 -5.43
N ALA A 179 18.66 -5.34 -5.91
CA ALA A 179 19.11 -4.07 -6.42
C ALA A 179 17.97 -3.05 -6.53
N TRP A 180 18.31 -1.79 -6.79
CA TRP A 180 17.37 -0.74 -7.15
C TRP A 180 17.90 0.16 -8.26
N MET A 181 16.99 0.85 -8.94
CA MET A 181 17.29 1.79 -10.01
C MET A 181 16.49 3.07 -9.78
N PRO A 182 17.14 4.24 -9.63
CA PRO A 182 16.43 5.51 -9.57
C PRO A 182 15.86 5.86 -10.95
N MET A 183 14.63 6.33 -10.97
CA MET A 183 13.90 6.73 -12.18
C MET A 183 13.22 8.06 -11.96
N SER A 184 13.30 8.95 -12.94
CA SER A 184 12.52 10.18 -13.01
C SER A 184 11.76 10.29 -14.33
N LYS A 185 10.73 11.14 -14.37
CA LYS A 185 10.05 11.48 -15.64
C LYS A 185 11.02 12.09 -16.65
N SER A 186 12.00 12.88 -16.20
CA SER A 186 13.02 13.48 -17.06
C SER A 186 14.01 12.48 -17.65
N ASP A 187 14.14 11.29 -17.04
CA ASP A 187 14.93 10.21 -17.60
C ASP A 187 14.27 9.57 -18.82
N LEU A 188 12.94 9.65 -18.88
CA LEU A 188 12.15 9.19 -20.01
C LEU A 188 12.20 10.28 -21.09
N LYS A 189 12.60 9.89 -22.30
CA LYS A 189 12.71 10.82 -23.44
C LYS A 189 11.34 11.22 -24.00
N GLU A 190 10.29 10.57 -23.52
CA GLU A 190 8.92 10.68 -23.96
C GLU A 190 7.99 10.37 -22.77
N GLU A 191 6.74 10.79 -22.89
CA GLU A 191 5.73 10.50 -21.88
C GLU A 191 5.52 8.98 -21.76
N LEU A 192 5.50 8.46 -20.53
CA LEU A 192 5.20 7.06 -20.30
C LEU A 192 3.75 6.80 -20.70
N THR A 193 3.51 5.84 -21.59
CA THR A 193 2.19 5.43 -22.03
C THR A 193 1.95 3.99 -21.65
N ARG A 194 0.71 3.52 -21.78
CA ARG A 194 0.41 2.10 -21.57
C ARG A 194 1.16 1.20 -22.56
N ALA A 195 1.44 1.69 -23.77
CA ALA A 195 2.28 0.98 -24.75
C ALA A 195 3.70 0.76 -24.20
N HIS A 196 4.28 1.72 -23.50
CA HIS A 196 5.59 1.59 -22.87
C HIS A 196 5.61 0.53 -21.75
N VAL A 197 4.55 0.43 -20.95
CA VAL A 197 4.41 -0.63 -19.93
C VAL A 197 4.50 -2.02 -20.58
N TRP A 198 3.94 -2.17 -21.78
CA TRP A 198 4.02 -3.41 -22.55
C TRP A 198 5.36 -3.62 -23.25
N GLU A 199 5.89 -2.57 -23.89
CA GLU A 199 7.18 -2.60 -24.57
C GLU A 199 8.28 -3.03 -23.59
N PHE A 200 8.27 -2.47 -22.39
CA PHE A 200 9.26 -2.70 -21.34
C PHE A 200 8.86 -3.80 -20.36
N HIS A 201 8.01 -4.75 -20.76
CA HIS A 201 7.71 -5.91 -19.90
C HIS A 201 9.00 -6.58 -19.37
N ASP A 202 9.98 -6.76 -20.25
CA ASP A 202 11.30 -7.32 -19.92
C ASP A 202 12.33 -6.18 -19.75
N PHE A 203 13.20 -6.31 -18.75
CA PHE A 203 14.24 -5.31 -18.46
C PHE A 203 15.20 -5.11 -19.64
N GLU A 204 15.49 -6.16 -20.40
CA GLU A 204 16.41 -6.14 -21.53
C GLU A 204 15.98 -5.11 -22.58
N LYS A 205 14.69 -5.05 -22.89
CA LYS A 205 14.14 -4.07 -23.85
C LYS A 205 14.28 -2.64 -23.34
N PHE A 206 14.00 -2.42 -22.06
CA PHE A 206 14.21 -1.12 -21.43
C PHE A 206 15.70 -0.72 -21.47
N SER A 207 16.60 -1.61 -21.04
CA SER A 207 18.04 -1.36 -20.97
C SER A 207 18.65 -1.06 -22.35
N ALA A 208 18.14 -1.66 -23.41
CA ALA A 208 18.56 -1.38 -24.78
C ALA A 208 18.21 0.06 -25.22
N LYS A 209 17.04 0.57 -24.80
CA LYS A 209 16.58 1.95 -25.10
C LYS A 209 17.19 2.98 -24.16
N TYR A 210 17.52 2.59 -22.93
CA TYR A 210 18.06 3.43 -21.86
C TYR A 210 19.37 2.87 -21.25
N PRO A 211 20.47 2.77 -22.03
CA PRO A 211 21.71 2.10 -21.59
C PRO A 211 22.46 2.82 -20.45
N GLY A 212 22.10 4.07 -20.13
CA GLY A 212 22.64 4.80 -18.98
C GLY A 212 21.96 4.45 -17.66
N LYS A 213 20.90 3.63 -17.67
CA LYS A 213 20.15 3.24 -16.48
C LYS A 213 20.62 1.90 -15.94
N ASN A 214 21.38 1.98 -14.86
CA ASN A 214 22.04 0.85 -14.23
C ASN A 214 21.45 0.54 -12.85
N TRP A 215 21.47 -0.73 -12.50
CA TRP A 215 21.14 -1.21 -11.17
C TRP A 215 22.22 -0.79 -10.16
N THR A 216 21.79 -0.29 -9.01
CA THR A 216 22.61 -0.21 -7.80
C THR A 216 22.38 -1.47 -6.99
N VAL A 217 23.42 -2.29 -6.84
CA VAL A 217 23.34 -3.56 -6.09
C VAL A 217 23.13 -3.28 -4.61
N ASN A 218 22.23 -4.03 -3.98
CA ASN A 218 22.05 -4.00 -2.55
C ASN A 218 23.17 -4.79 -1.86
N PRO A 219 24.08 -4.16 -1.10
CA PRO A 219 25.13 -4.89 -0.40
C PRO A 219 24.58 -5.80 0.73
N ASP A 220 23.34 -5.59 1.17
CA ASP A 220 22.69 -6.36 2.22
C ASP A 220 21.81 -7.50 1.69
N TYR A 221 21.83 -7.75 0.36
CA TYR A 221 21.13 -8.89 -0.21
C TYR A 221 21.68 -10.21 0.36
N ASP A 222 20.77 -11.09 0.79
CA ASP A 222 21.14 -12.37 1.38
C ASP A 222 20.96 -13.51 0.36
N HIS A 223 22.08 -14.09 -0.07
CA HIS A 223 22.13 -15.19 -1.03
C HIS A 223 21.42 -16.48 -0.57
N LYS A 224 20.96 -16.58 0.68
CA LYS A 224 20.06 -17.68 1.09
C LYS A 224 18.78 -17.76 0.23
N TYR A 225 18.41 -16.66 -0.42
CA TYR A 225 17.23 -16.62 -1.28
C TYR A 225 17.45 -17.23 -2.67
N ASP A 226 18.70 -17.34 -3.15
CA ASP A 226 19.03 -17.70 -4.54
C ASP A 226 18.42 -19.03 -5.04
N SER A 227 18.12 -19.96 -4.13
CA SER A 227 17.50 -21.25 -4.45
C SER A 227 15.97 -21.27 -4.33
N LEU A 228 15.36 -20.14 -3.97
CA LEU A 228 13.94 -20.03 -3.70
C LEU A 228 13.17 -19.51 -4.91
N THR A 229 11.87 -19.72 -4.86
CA THR A 229 10.95 -19.24 -5.88
C THR A 229 9.68 -18.72 -5.22
N ALA A 230 8.89 -17.94 -5.96
CA ALA A 230 7.53 -17.60 -5.57
C ALA A 230 6.66 -18.85 -5.37
N SER A 231 5.51 -18.69 -4.72
CA SER A 231 4.44 -19.68 -4.68
C SER A 231 3.52 -19.56 -5.89
N PRO A 232 2.92 -20.68 -6.34
CA PRO A 232 1.79 -20.61 -7.26
C PRO A 232 0.58 -19.95 -6.58
N GLY A 233 -0.47 -19.68 -7.37
CA GLY A 233 -1.68 -19.07 -6.85
C GLY A 233 -2.36 -19.85 -5.74
N GLN A 234 -3.07 -19.12 -4.88
CA GLN A 234 -3.71 -19.64 -3.66
C GLN A 234 -5.22 -19.33 -3.68
N PRO A 235 -6.06 -20.14 -4.35
CA PRO A 235 -7.50 -19.85 -4.46
C PRO A 235 -8.25 -19.77 -3.13
N GLN A 236 -7.78 -20.46 -2.10
CA GLN A 236 -8.33 -20.36 -0.75
C GLN A 236 -8.07 -18.99 -0.08
N LEU A 237 -7.13 -18.20 -0.59
CA LEU A 237 -6.85 -16.82 -0.16
C LEU A 237 -7.47 -15.78 -1.07
N ALA A 238 -8.22 -16.18 -2.11
CA ALA A 238 -8.78 -15.26 -3.09
C ALA A 238 -9.70 -14.21 -2.44
N GLY A 239 -10.59 -14.64 -1.53
CA GLY A 239 -11.48 -13.74 -0.80
C GLY A 239 -12.74 -13.30 -1.55
N ASP A 240 -12.93 -13.71 -2.81
CA ASP A 240 -14.18 -13.48 -3.54
C ASP A 240 -15.29 -14.46 -3.13
N THR A 241 -16.54 -14.07 -3.37
CA THR A 241 -17.73 -14.83 -2.97
C THR A 241 -17.69 -16.30 -3.42
N ALA A 242 -17.19 -16.61 -4.62
CA ALA A 242 -17.19 -17.98 -5.13
C ALA A 242 -16.15 -18.84 -4.41
N ASN A 243 -14.94 -18.31 -4.21
CA ASN A 243 -13.89 -19.02 -3.47
C ASN A 243 -14.20 -19.12 -1.97
N LEU A 244 -14.80 -18.09 -1.35
CA LEU A 244 -15.25 -18.17 0.05
C LEU A 244 -16.30 -19.27 0.26
N ALA A 245 -17.22 -19.47 -0.69
CA ALA A 245 -18.18 -20.57 -0.62
C ALA A 245 -17.47 -21.94 -0.75
N LYS A 246 -16.52 -22.05 -1.68
CA LYS A 246 -15.76 -23.28 -1.95
C LYS A 246 -14.81 -23.68 -0.80
N TYR A 247 -14.18 -22.70 -0.17
CA TYR A 247 -13.21 -22.86 0.91
C TYR A 247 -13.79 -22.36 2.24
N SER A 248 -15.03 -22.75 2.54
CA SER A 248 -15.80 -22.25 3.68
C SER A 248 -15.45 -22.88 5.03
N ASN A 249 -14.53 -23.84 5.06
CA ASN A 249 -14.19 -24.57 6.29
C ASN A 249 -13.18 -23.85 7.19
N LYS A 250 -12.58 -22.75 6.72
CA LYS A 250 -11.64 -21.89 7.46
C LYS A 250 -11.83 -20.43 7.05
N THR A 251 -11.38 -19.52 7.90
CA THR A 251 -11.28 -18.10 7.58
C THR A 251 -10.08 -17.84 6.66
N LEU A 252 -10.05 -16.66 6.01
CA LEU A 252 -8.90 -16.23 5.20
C LEU A 252 -7.66 -16.07 6.08
N GLU A 253 -7.83 -15.57 7.32
CA GLU A 253 -6.75 -15.49 8.29
C GLU A 253 -6.16 -16.86 8.63
N GLU A 254 -7.00 -17.88 8.86
CA GLU A 254 -6.55 -19.25 9.12
C GLU A 254 -5.80 -19.82 7.92
N TYR A 255 -6.28 -19.62 6.69
CA TYR A 255 -5.56 -20.03 5.49
C TYR A 255 -4.24 -19.27 5.31
N ALA A 256 -4.18 -17.99 5.68
CA ALA A 256 -2.98 -17.17 5.58
C ALA A 256 -1.91 -17.65 6.58
N ILE A 257 -2.33 -17.99 7.80
CA ILE A 257 -1.49 -18.60 8.82
C ILE A 257 -0.96 -19.94 8.33
N GLU A 258 -1.81 -20.84 7.82
CA GLU A 258 -1.37 -22.14 7.30
C GLU A 258 -0.40 -22.01 6.12
N PHE A 259 -0.67 -21.07 5.22
CA PHE A 259 0.22 -20.77 4.10
C PHE A 259 1.59 -20.31 4.61
N MET A 260 1.64 -19.40 5.60
CA MET A 260 2.90 -18.90 6.14
C MET A 260 3.62 -19.91 7.05
N GLN A 261 2.91 -20.82 7.71
CA GLN A 261 3.53 -21.95 8.41
C GLN A 261 4.33 -22.83 7.44
N LYS A 262 3.81 -23.01 6.22
CA LYS A 262 4.48 -23.78 5.17
C LYS A 262 5.59 -23.00 4.46
N ASN A 263 5.37 -21.71 4.19
CA ASN A 263 6.17 -20.94 3.23
C ASN A 263 6.94 -19.75 3.83
N GLY A 264 6.65 -19.36 5.08
CA GLY A 264 7.16 -18.15 5.72
C GLY A 264 8.52 -18.31 6.40
N ALA A 265 9.03 -19.53 6.57
CA ALA A 265 10.28 -19.78 7.29
C ALA A 265 11.48 -19.04 6.67
N ALA A 266 11.57 -19.02 5.34
CA ALA A 266 12.67 -18.36 4.62
C ALA A 266 12.72 -16.84 4.86
N VAL A 267 11.57 -16.22 5.12
CA VAL A 267 11.44 -14.78 5.43
C VAL A 267 11.36 -14.52 6.94
N GLY A 268 11.64 -15.52 7.77
CA GLY A 268 11.66 -15.38 9.23
C GLY A 268 10.29 -15.08 9.83
N TRP A 269 9.21 -15.60 9.25
CA TRP A 269 7.89 -15.47 9.83
C TRP A 269 7.80 -16.22 11.17
N ASP A 270 7.31 -15.55 12.20
CA ASP A 270 7.28 -16.00 13.59
C ASP A 270 5.85 -16.27 14.10
N GLY A 271 4.90 -16.40 13.18
CA GLY A 271 3.49 -16.59 13.48
C GLY A 271 2.67 -15.29 13.54
N LYS A 272 3.25 -14.13 13.22
CA LYS A 272 2.56 -12.83 13.28
C LYS A 272 2.64 -12.05 11.96
N PHE A 273 1.70 -11.13 11.79
CA PHE A 273 1.63 -10.22 10.65
C PHE A 273 1.70 -8.75 11.12
N PRO A 274 2.41 -7.87 10.38
CA PRO A 274 3.35 -8.18 9.30
C PRO A 274 4.59 -8.95 9.81
N LEU A 275 5.55 -9.27 8.94
CA LEU A 275 6.82 -9.87 9.35
C LEU A 275 7.49 -9.03 10.46
N SER A 276 7.89 -9.64 11.57
CA SER A 276 8.45 -8.92 12.73
C SER A 276 9.75 -8.16 12.47
N SER A 277 10.47 -8.48 11.39
CA SER A 277 11.63 -7.69 10.94
C SER A 277 11.25 -6.35 10.31
N LEU A 278 9.98 -6.19 9.93
CA LEU A 278 9.47 -4.99 9.30
C LEU A 278 8.99 -4.01 10.36
N LYS A 279 9.45 -2.77 10.23
CA LYS A 279 9.03 -1.66 11.08
C LYS A 279 8.02 -0.85 10.29
N THR A 280 6.78 -0.81 10.76
CA THR A 280 5.85 0.23 10.30
C THR A 280 6.55 1.56 10.54
N PRO A 281 6.59 2.48 9.56
CA PRO A 281 7.02 3.83 9.86
C PRO A 281 6.20 4.27 11.07
N VAL A 282 6.89 4.57 12.18
CA VAL A 282 6.27 5.31 13.27
C VAL A 282 5.62 6.46 12.54
N GLU A 283 4.29 6.59 12.63
CA GLU A 283 3.59 7.77 12.17
C GLU A 283 4.42 8.92 12.74
N GLN A 284 5.21 9.56 11.88
CA GLN A 284 6.04 10.67 12.31
C GLN A 284 5.00 11.75 12.49
N THR A 285 4.31 11.68 13.63
CA THR A 285 3.44 12.73 14.08
C THR A 285 4.28 13.97 13.89
N PRO A 286 3.77 14.99 13.19
CA PRO A 286 4.45 16.26 13.10
C PRO A 286 4.98 16.55 14.50
N PRO A 287 6.27 16.89 14.64
CA PRO A 287 6.87 17.09 15.95
C PRO A 287 5.90 17.91 16.77
N SER A 288 5.60 17.46 18.00
CA SER A 288 4.67 18.23 18.80
C SER A 288 5.21 19.65 18.91
N MET A 289 4.31 20.63 18.96
CA MET A 289 4.66 22.02 19.23
C MET A 289 5.67 22.15 20.39
N ALA A 290 5.46 21.37 21.46
CA ALA A 290 6.33 21.29 22.61
C ALA A 290 7.74 20.75 22.30
N GLU A 291 7.89 19.89 21.29
CA GLU A 291 9.17 19.33 20.86
C GLU A 291 9.99 20.34 20.04
N LEU A 292 9.35 21.10 19.14
CA LEU A 292 10.05 22.06 18.27
C LEU A 292 10.34 23.40 18.95
N CYS A 293 9.44 23.83 19.83
CA CYS A 293 9.59 25.08 20.57
C CYS A 293 10.15 24.86 21.98
N ALA A 294 10.67 23.66 22.29
CA ALA A 294 11.41 23.42 23.52
C ALA A 294 12.60 24.37 23.63
N LYS A 295 12.77 24.97 24.81
CA LYS A 295 13.96 25.76 25.15
C LYS A 295 15.15 24.83 25.31
N GLY A 296 16.26 25.18 24.67
CA GLY A 296 17.55 24.57 24.90
C GLY A 296 18.10 24.91 26.30
N PRO A 297 19.25 24.33 26.69
CA PRO A 297 19.91 24.62 27.97
C PRO A 297 20.27 26.10 28.16
N ASP A 298 20.32 26.87 27.07
CA ASP A 298 20.57 28.32 27.02
C ASP A 298 19.29 29.18 27.14
N GLY A 299 18.14 28.55 27.32
CA GLY A 299 16.84 29.22 27.49
C GLY A 299 16.21 29.74 26.19
N LYS A 300 16.84 29.49 25.03
CA LYS A 300 16.32 29.89 23.71
C LYS A 300 15.68 28.70 23.01
N VAL A 301 14.64 28.95 22.21
CA VAL A 301 14.07 27.87 21.38
C VAL A 301 15.01 27.56 20.21
N LYS A 302 14.92 26.34 19.67
CA LYS A 302 15.80 25.79 18.62
C LYS A 302 16.03 26.70 17.40
N TYR A 303 15.07 27.58 17.10
CA TYR A 303 15.08 28.47 15.94
C TYR A 303 15.50 29.92 16.24
N GLY A 304 16.08 30.18 17.41
CA GLY A 304 16.58 31.51 17.79
C GLY A 304 15.48 32.57 17.99
N LYS A 305 14.22 32.14 18.06
CA LYS A 305 13.05 32.95 18.35
C LYS A 305 12.66 32.86 19.82
N ASP A 306 11.75 33.71 20.28
CA ASP A 306 11.07 33.43 21.54
C ASP A 306 9.99 32.36 21.34
N GLU A 307 9.36 31.96 22.45
CA GLU A 307 8.40 30.88 22.47
C GLU A 307 7.15 31.24 21.64
N ASP A 308 6.62 32.45 21.79
CA ASP A 308 5.40 32.90 21.10
C ASP A 308 5.62 33.01 19.58
N ASP A 309 6.79 33.51 19.16
CA ASP A 309 7.18 33.55 17.75
C ASP A 309 7.32 32.14 17.15
N CYS A 310 7.91 31.20 17.91
CA CYS A 310 8.02 29.80 17.48
C CYS A 310 6.64 29.15 17.34
N LEU A 311 5.72 29.43 18.27
CA LEU A 311 4.34 28.95 18.24
C LEU A 311 3.60 29.44 16.99
N ASN A 312 3.75 30.73 16.67
CA ASN A 312 3.12 31.33 15.49
C ASN A 312 3.68 30.74 14.20
N MET A 313 5.00 30.56 14.11
CA MET A 313 5.64 29.89 12.96
C MET A 313 5.15 28.45 12.77
N TYR A 314 5.06 27.69 13.87
CA TYR A 314 4.57 26.31 13.81
C TYR A 314 3.11 26.25 13.37
N ALA A 315 2.26 27.11 13.94
CA ALA A 315 0.85 27.21 13.55
C ALA A 315 0.70 27.61 12.07
N GLN A 316 1.54 28.50 11.57
CA GLN A 316 1.53 28.92 10.17
C GLN A 316 1.97 27.80 9.22
N CYS A 317 3.03 27.06 9.56
CA CYS A 317 3.46 25.88 8.79
C CYS A 317 2.38 24.80 8.71
N LEU A 318 1.59 24.61 9.78
CA LEU A 318 0.44 23.70 9.78
C LEU A 318 -0.75 24.25 8.99
N PHE A 319 -1.07 25.54 9.15
CA PHE A 319 -2.26 26.17 8.57
C PHE A 319 -2.14 26.37 7.06
N GLU A 320 -0.95 26.65 6.54
CA GLU A 320 -0.71 26.82 5.10
C GLU A 320 -0.75 25.50 4.32
N GLY A 321 -1.04 24.37 4.97
CA GLY A 321 -1.20 23.06 4.32
C GLY A 321 0.10 22.53 3.70
N LEU A 322 1.24 23.09 4.10
CA LEU A 322 2.55 22.76 3.52
C LEU A 322 3.14 21.46 4.09
N THR A 323 2.55 20.86 5.13
CA THR A 323 3.24 19.83 5.91
C THR A 323 2.31 18.73 6.46
N ASP A 324 2.18 17.61 5.73
CA ASP A 324 1.59 16.36 6.26
C ASP A 324 2.65 15.44 6.89
N THR A 325 3.91 15.89 6.93
CA THR A 325 5.04 15.10 7.42
C THR A 325 5.94 15.94 8.31
N ARG A 326 6.59 15.27 9.29
CA ARG A 326 7.57 15.87 10.19
C ARG A 326 8.69 16.62 9.46
N ASP A 327 9.22 16.06 8.38
CA ASP A 327 10.29 16.68 7.61
C ASP A 327 9.83 17.96 6.90
N ALA A 328 8.59 17.98 6.40
CA ALA A 328 8.00 19.19 5.83
C ALA A 328 7.80 20.29 6.90
N THR A 329 7.33 19.93 8.10
CA THR A 329 7.19 20.86 9.24
C THR A 329 8.53 21.44 9.67
N ILE A 330 9.56 20.61 9.80
CA ILE A 330 10.90 21.06 10.16
C ILE A 330 11.46 22.00 9.09
N LYS A 331 11.35 21.63 7.81
CA LYS A 331 11.86 22.45 6.69
C LYS A 331 11.15 23.79 6.56
N CYS A 332 9.83 23.82 6.79
CA CYS A 332 9.06 25.05 6.83
C CYS A 332 9.55 25.98 7.96
N MET A 333 9.69 25.45 9.18
CA MET A 333 10.21 26.18 10.34
C MET A 333 11.63 26.72 10.12
N GLU A 334 12.53 25.92 9.52
CA GLU A 334 13.88 26.35 9.17
C GLU A 334 13.86 27.50 8.15
N THR A 335 13.03 27.38 7.12
CA THR A 335 12.91 28.41 6.07
C THR A 335 12.40 29.73 6.65
N MET A 336 11.36 29.69 7.49
CA MET A 336 10.81 30.86 8.17
C MET A 336 11.80 31.49 9.16
N SER A 337 12.65 30.68 9.81
CA SER A 337 13.66 31.20 10.76
C SER A 337 14.78 32.01 10.09
N LEU A 338 15.03 31.76 8.80
CA LEU A 338 16.06 32.44 8.00
C LEU A 338 15.53 33.68 7.28
N ALA A 339 14.21 33.90 7.26
CA ALA A 339 13.63 35.07 6.63
C ALA A 339 13.96 36.35 7.43
N PRO A 340 14.39 37.44 6.78
CA PRO A 340 14.63 38.71 7.47
C PRO A 340 13.32 39.21 8.08
N ALA A 341 13.39 39.69 9.32
CA ALA A 341 12.25 40.31 9.98
C ALA A 341 11.82 41.55 9.16
N HIS A 342 10.60 41.52 8.64
CA HIS A 342 10.00 42.60 7.88
C HIS A 342 9.37 43.66 8.79
#